data_AF-A0A1B9IYU5-F1
#
_entry.id   AF-A0A1B9IYU5-F1
#
_cell.length_a   1.000
_cell.length_b   1.000
_cell.length_c   1.000
_cell.angle_alpha   90.00
_cell.angle_beta   90.00
_cell.angle_gamma   90.00
#
_symmetry.space_group_name_H-M   'P 1'
#
loop_
_entity.id
_entity.type
_entity.pdbx_description
1 polymer ?
#
loop_
_entity_poly.entity_id
_entity_poly.type
_entity_poly.pdbx_seq_one_letter_code
_entity_poly.pdbx_strand_id
1 'polypeptide(L)'
;MAAAEGSVRPGRSISGDKLPIYPTPESIPTVTLIEKPNPLVPYIAQSREAVTGVLTDVRGYLQSGVGSWIGFERRVEKEVKSILPADESLNPGLIYVLISGLSGSVLTRTRSLPIRFLAPPLFTLAAAPYFLPKTSHNIRKYISDLEDKNFPEFAARHDRFVNTGIAHTQMTLNRFKDATEDLKEWSGKSLNTLENKSGLQISNVISHNQVQKSLEKLKEKKTNYETVGYVVEQKPVAEVVVPIEKEGEKKLV
;
A
#
# COMPACT_ATOMS: atom_id res chain seq x y z
N MET A 1 76.64 75.16 -43.67
CA MET A 1 76.74 74.06 -44.65
C MET A 1 75.32 73.80 -45.14
N ALA A 2 74.95 74.39 -46.28
CA ALA A 2 73.59 74.40 -46.79
C ALA A 2 73.25 73.06 -47.46
N ALA A 3 72.17 72.42 -47.04
CA ALA A 3 71.68 71.19 -47.67
C ALA A 3 71.06 71.55 -49.03
N ALA A 4 71.55 70.90 -50.09
CA ALA A 4 71.10 71.11 -51.45
C ALA A 4 69.65 70.61 -51.62
N GLU A 5 68.77 71.46 -52.13
CA GLU A 5 67.42 71.08 -52.53
C GLU A 5 67.49 70.14 -53.74
N GLY A 6 67.24 68.85 -53.51
CA GLY A 6 67.16 67.85 -54.56
C GLY A 6 65.91 68.03 -55.41
N SER A 7 66.08 68.21 -56.72
CA SER A 7 64.98 68.34 -57.68
C SER A 7 64.11 67.08 -57.68
N VAL A 8 62.85 67.19 -57.25
CA VAL A 8 61.89 66.09 -57.31
C VAL A 8 61.49 65.86 -58.77
N ARG A 9 61.87 64.69 -59.31
CA ARG A 9 61.47 64.24 -60.66
C ARG A 9 60.42 63.14 -60.54
N PRO A 10 59.34 63.17 -61.35
CA PRO A 10 58.33 62.12 -61.30
C PRO A 10 58.97 60.76 -61.66
N GLY A 11 58.73 59.75 -60.81
CA GLY A 11 59.23 58.38 -61.01
C GLY A 11 60.62 58.09 -60.42
N ARG A 12 61.22 59.01 -59.63
CA ARG A 12 62.46 58.77 -58.88
C ARG A 12 62.32 59.11 -57.41
N SER A 13 63.11 58.44 -56.56
CA SER A 13 63.18 58.72 -55.12
C SER A 13 63.89 60.06 -54.87
N ILE A 14 63.77 60.58 -53.64
CA ILE A 14 64.50 61.77 -53.15
C ILE A 14 66.02 61.59 -53.30
N SER A 15 66.53 60.36 -53.23
CA SER A 15 67.94 60.02 -53.44
C SER A 15 68.33 59.90 -54.93
N GLY A 16 67.38 60.01 -55.87
CA GLY A 16 67.62 59.97 -57.32
C GLY A 16 67.45 58.60 -57.97
N ASP A 17 67.11 57.55 -57.22
CA ASP A 17 66.94 56.18 -57.72
C ASP A 17 65.60 55.99 -58.43
N LYS A 18 65.57 55.15 -59.47
CA LYS A 18 64.34 54.86 -60.22
C LYS A 18 63.38 54.05 -59.37
N LEU A 19 62.17 54.57 -59.15
CA LEU A 19 61.13 53.84 -58.43
C LEU A 19 60.76 52.57 -59.24
N PRO A 20 60.67 51.40 -58.59
CA PRO A 20 60.30 50.17 -59.28
C PRO A 20 58.86 50.26 -59.80
N ILE A 21 58.65 49.82 -61.04
CA ILE A 21 57.32 49.80 -61.71
C ILE A 21 56.58 48.49 -61.39
N TYR A 22 57.28 47.48 -60.87
CA TYR A 22 56.71 46.20 -60.45
C TYR A 22 56.90 46.00 -58.95
N PRO A 23 55.95 45.33 -58.27
CA PRO A 23 56.11 45.01 -56.86
C PRO A 23 57.29 44.04 -56.68
N THR A 24 58.33 44.48 -56.00
CA THR A 24 59.43 43.63 -55.53
C THR A 24 59.03 42.91 -54.23
N PRO A 25 59.58 41.74 -53.91
CA PRO A 25 59.22 41.01 -52.68
C PRO A 25 59.39 41.83 -51.38
N GLU A 26 60.32 42.79 -51.37
CA GLU A 26 60.54 43.73 -50.26
C GLU A 26 59.43 44.80 -50.13
N SER A 27 58.64 45.00 -51.19
CA SER A 27 57.53 45.97 -51.26
C SER A 27 56.16 45.37 -50.93
N ILE A 28 56.07 44.06 -50.71
CA ILE A 28 54.83 43.38 -50.32
C ILE A 28 54.90 43.13 -48.80
N PRO A 29 54.28 43.98 -47.96
CA PRO A 29 54.27 43.72 -46.52
C PRO A 29 53.57 42.38 -46.27
N THR A 30 54.23 41.47 -45.54
CA THR A 30 53.61 40.22 -45.08
C THR A 30 52.46 40.58 -44.13
N VAL A 31 51.23 40.59 -44.64
CA VAL A 31 50.02 40.90 -43.87
C VAL A 31 49.82 39.78 -42.85
N THR A 32 50.24 40.02 -41.61
CA THR A 32 50.00 39.10 -40.50
C THR A 32 48.56 39.32 -40.03
N LEU A 33 47.70 38.32 -40.26
CA LEU A 33 46.31 38.37 -39.81
C LEU A 33 46.29 38.23 -38.28
N ILE A 34 46.20 39.37 -37.58
CA ILE A 34 46.00 39.35 -36.13
C ILE A 34 44.50 39.23 -35.90
N GLU A 35 44.05 38.01 -35.60
CA GLU A 35 42.68 37.75 -35.18
C GLU A 35 42.42 38.45 -33.85
N LYS A 36 41.84 39.66 -33.92
CA LYS A 36 41.40 40.40 -32.74
C LYS A 36 40.00 39.90 -32.36
N PRO A 37 39.83 39.15 -31.27
CA PRO A 37 38.51 38.71 -30.84
C PRO A 37 37.64 39.93 -30.55
N ASN A 38 36.37 39.86 -30.95
CA ASN A 38 35.41 40.92 -30.69
C ASN A 38 35.29 41.11 -29.16
N PRO A 39 35.39 42.36 -28.66
CA PRO A 39 35.28 42.65 -27.23
C PRO A 39 33.95 42.16 -26.60
N LEU A 40 32.93 41.83 -27.40
CA LEU A 40 31.64 41.30 -26.94
C LEU A 40 31.65 39.80 -26.61
N VAL A 41 32.61 39.04 -27.14
CA VAL A 41 32.73 37.59 -26.89
C VAL A 41 32.77 37.23 -25.40
N PRO A 42 33.59 37.87 -24.53
CA PRO A 42 33.64 37.52 -23.12
C PRO A 42 32.31 37.77 -22.39
N TYR A 43 31.56 38.81 -22.76
CA TYR A 43 30.26 39.10 -22.14
C TYR A 43 29.19 38.06 -22.53
N ILE A 44 29.21 37.61 -23.79
CA ILE A 44 28.32 36.54 -24.26
C ILE A 44 28.73 35.21 -23.60
N ALA A 45 30.03 34.96 -23.43
CA ALA A 45 30.52 33.78 -22.73
C ALA A 45 30.07 33.76 -21.26
N GLN A 46 30.28 34.86 -20.54
CA GLN A 46 29.89 34.99 -19.13
C GLN A 46 28.38 34.88 -18.92
N SER A 47 27.57 35.52 -19.78
CA SER A 47 26.11 35.42 -19.68
C SER A 47 25.61 34.00 -19.94
N ARG A 48 26.16 33.31 -20.94
CA ARG A 48 25.87 31.91 -21.20
C ARG A 48 26.26 31.05 -20.01
N GLU A 49 27.48 31.21 -19.50
CA GLU A 49 28.01 30.43 -18.38
C GLU A 49 27.16 30.59 -17.13
N ALA A 50 26.77 31.83 -16.79
CA ALA A 50 25.90 32.11 -15.65
C ALA A 50 24.52 31.45 -15.81
N VAL A 51 23.90 31.55 -16.99
CA VAL A 51 22.59 30.93 -17.26
C VAL A 51 22.69 29.41 -17.22
N THR A 52 23.75 28.82 -17.80
CA THR A 52 23.95 27.37 -17.77
C THR A 52 24.30 26.87 -16.37
N GLY A 53 25.04 27.65 -15.57
CA GLY A 53 25.36 27.34 -14.18
C GLY A 53 24.10 27.25 -13.34
N VAL A 54 23.26 28.29 -13.37
CA VAL A 54 21.98 28.31 -12.65
C VAL A 54 21.07 27.15 -13.10
N LEU A 55 21.00 26.89 -14.40
CA LEU A 55 20.16 25.80 -14.91
C LEU A 55 20.67 24.41 -14.49
N THR A 56 21.99 24.23 -14.42
CA THR A 56 22.59 22.97 -13.98
C THR A 56 22.43 22.76 -12.47
N ASP A 57 22.55 23.83 -11.67
CA ASP A 57 22.29 23.79 -10.23
C ASP A 57 20.84 23.39 -9.93
N VAL A 58 19.86 24.03 -10.59
CA VAL A 58 18.43 23.70 -10.44
C VAL A 58 18.16 22.25 -10.82
N ARG A 59 18.76 21.77 -11.92
CA ARG A 59 18.65 20.36 -12.32
C ARG A 59 19.25 19.43 -11.26
N GLY A 60 20.38 19.80 -10.66
CA GLY A 60 21.02 19.05 -9.58
C GLY A 60 20.13 18.92 -8.34
N TYR A 61 19.49 20.01 -7.89
CA TYR A 61 18.56 19.97 -6.76
C TYR A 61 17.35 19.07 -7.04
N LEU A 62 16.76 19.17 -8.24
CA LEU A 62 15.63 18.33 -8.63
C LEU A 62 16.02 16.85 -8.71
N GLN A 63 17.16 16.55 -9.32
CA GLN A 63 17.67 15.17 -9.42
C GLN A 63 17.99 14.60 -8.03
N SER A 64 18.55 15.40 -7.12
CA SER A 64 18.82 14.99 -5.74
C SER A 64 17.54 14.74 -4.93
N GLY A 65 16.54 15.62 -5.08
CA GLY A 65 15.22 15.45 -4.46
C GLY A 65 14.50 14.20 -4.96
N VAL A 66 14.46 14.01 -6.28
CA VAL A 66 13.88 12.80 -6.91
C VAL A 66 14.66 11.55 -6.50
N GLY A 67 15.99 11.60 -6.48
CA GLY A 67 16.82 10.49 -6.04
C GLY A 67 16.55 10.10 -4.58
N SER A 68 16.39 11.08 -3.70
CA SER A 68 16.04 10.87 -2.30
C SER A 68 14.65 10.26 -2.14
N TRP A 69 13.68 10.74 -2.92
CA TRP A 69 12.32 10.20 -2.94
C TRP A 69 12.27 8.76 -3.43
N ILE A 70 12.92 8.46 -4.55
CA ILE A 70 13.03 7.09 -5.09
C ILE A 70 13.76 6.19 -4.09
N GLY A 71 14.80 6.69 -3.43
CA GLY A 71 15.49 5.95 -2.38
C GLY A 71 14.58 5.62 -1.19
N PHE A 72 13.72 6.56 -0.80
CA PHE A 72 12.70 6.35 0.22
C PHE A 72 11.66 5.33 -0.23
N GLU A 73 11.12 5.47 -1.45
CA GLU A 73 10.17 4.53 -2.05
C GLU A 73 10.72 3.10 -2.08
N ARG A 74 11.97 2.91 -2.53
CA ARG A 74 12.61 1.59 -2.55
C ARG A 74 12.82 1.00 -1.15
N ARG A 75 13.15 1.83 -0.16
CA ARG A 75 13.24 1.37 1.24
C ARG A 75 11.86 0.90 1.72
N VAL A 76 10.82 1.72 1.52
CA VAL A 76 9.45 1.35 1.89
C VAL A 76 9.01 0.10 1.14
N GLU A 77 9.24 0.01 -0.17
CA GLU A 77 8.88 -1.17 -0.97
C GLU A 77 9.59 -2.43 -0.45
N LYS A 78 10.88 -2.33 -0.12
CA LYS A 78 11.64 -3.45 0.43
C LYS A 78 11.09 -3.89 1.79
N GLU A 79 10.81 -2.94 2.69
CA GLU A 79 10.23 -3.24 4.00
C GLU A 79 8.82 -3.83 3.84
N VAL A 80 7.96 -3.23 3.02
CA VAL A 80 6.60 -3.71 2.73
C VAL A 80 6.65 -5.11 2.13
N LYS A 81 7.53 -5.39 1.16
CA LYS A 81 7.72 -6.75 0.60
C LYS A 81 8.26 -7.74 1.63
N SER A 82 9.06 -7.29 2.59
CA SER A 82 9.54 -8.16 3.67
C SER A 82 8.44 -8.52 4.67
N ILE A 83 7.48 -7.60 4.86
CA ILE A 83 6.38 -7.76 5.80
C ILE A 83 5.21 -8.52 5.17
N LEU A 84 4.87 -8.24 3.91
CA LEU A 84 3.77 -8.89 3.19
C LEU A 84 4.25 -10.22 2.60
N PRO A 85 3.76 -11.37 3.11
CA PRO A 85 4.06 -12.66 2.52
C PRO A 85 3.31 -12.80 1.18
N ALA A 86 4.02 -13.21 0.13
CA ALA A 86 3.42 -13.47 -1.19
C ALA A 86 2.45 -14.67 -1.20
N ASP A 87 2.47 -15.47 -0.12
CA ASP A 87 1.74 -16.72 0.06
C ASP A 87 0.49 -16.55 0.96
N GLU A 88 -0.08 -15.36 0.99
CA GLU A 88 -1.32 -15.04 1.69
C GLU A 88 -2.29 -14.33 0.74
N SER A 89 -3.57 -14.73 0.76
CA SER A 89 -4.61 -14.15 -0.09
C SER A 89 -5.01 -12.77 0.41
N LEU A 90 -4.23 -11.74 0.06
CA LEU A 90 -4.43 -10.36 0.52
C LEU A 90 -5.74 -9.75 0.03
N ASN A 91 -6.19 -10.10 -1.19
CA ASN A 91 -7.41 -9.52 -1.78
C ASN A 91 -8.66 -9.73 -0.91
N PRO A 92 -9.07 -10.97 -0.56
CA PRO A 92 -10.21 -11.15 0.34
C PRO A 92 -9.88 -10.73 1.78
N GLY A 93 -8.68 -11.02 2.28
CA GLY A 93 -8.30 -10.75 3.67
C GLY A 93 -8.37 -9.27 4.04
N LEU A 94 -7.83 -8.40 3.18
CA LEU A 94 -7.88 -6.95 3.38
C LEU A 94 -9.31 -6.42 3.36
N ILE A 95 -10.14 -6.90 2.43
CA ILE A 95 -11.56 -6.51 2.35
C ILE A 95 -12.28 -6.88 3.65
N TYR A 96 -12.06 -8.08 4.20
CA TYR A 96 -12.70 -8.48 5.47
C TYR A 96 -12.24 -7.65 6.67
N VAL A 97 -10.97 -7.27 6.71
CA VAL A 97 -10.44 -6.35 7.74
C VAL A 97 -11.08 -4.97 7.63
N LEU A 98 -11.26 -4.46 6.41
CA LEU A 98 -11.94 -3.18 6.16
C LEU A 98 -13.43 -3.24 6.54
N ILE A 99 -14.12 -4.32 6.16
CA ILE A 99 -15.52 -4.56 6.55
C ILE A 99 -15.65 -4.62 8.08
N SER A 100 -14.68 -5.22 8.77
CA SER A 100 -14.68 -5.28 10.23
C SER A 100 -14.59 -3.89 10.86
N GLY A 101 -13.73 -3.01 10.34
CA GLY A 101 -13.66 -1.61 10.77
C GLY A 101 -14.95 -0.81 10.48
N LEU A 102 -15.51 -1.01 9.27
CA LEU A 102 -16.81 -0.43 8.88
C LEU A 102 -17.94 -0.91 9.82
N SER A 103 -17.94 -2.19 10.18
CA SER A 103 -18.85 -2.78 11.14
C SER A 103 -18.69 -2.14 12.54
N GLY A 104 -17.45 -1.91 12.99
CA GLY A 104 -17.17 -1.17 14.23
C GLY A 104 -17.70 0.27 14.21
N SER A 105 -17.62 0.95 13.07
CA SER A 105 -18.17 2.30 12.86
C SER A 105 -19.71 2.31 12.94
N VAL A 106 -20.35 1.37 12.25
CA VAL A 106 -21.81 1.23 12.26
C VAL A 106 -22.31 0.88 13.66
N LEU A 107 -21.63 -0.04 14.36
CA LEU A 107 -22.01 -0.48 15.69
C LEU A 107 -21.90 0.64 16.74
N THR A 108 -20.93 1.54 16.58
CA THR A 108 -20.69 2.66 17.51
C THR A 108 -21.29 3.98 17.05
N ARG A 109 -22.09 3.96 15.98
CA ARG A 109 -22.74 5.15 15.39
C ARG A 109 -23.51 6.00 16.39
N THR A 110 -24.16 5.36 17.37
CA THR A 110 -24.99 6.00 18.40
C THR A 110 -24.31 6.14 19.76
N ARG A 111 -23.03 5.77 19.88
CA ARG A 111 -22.25 5.87 21.12
C ARG A 111 -21.51 7.21 21.21
N SER A 112 -20.93 7.48 22.38
CA SER A 112 -20.18 8.70 22.67
C SER A 112 -19.04 8.94 21.68
N LEU A 113 -18.69 10.21 21.47
CA LEU A 113 -17.67 10.68 20.53
C LEU A 113 -16.34 9.90 20.58
N PRO A 114 -15.73 9.62 21.75
CA PRO A 114 -14.47 8.89 21.82
C PRO A 114 -14.57 7.45 21.29
N ILE A 115 -15.64 6.75 21.66
CA ILE A 115 -15.88 5.36 21.26
C ILE A 115 -16.13 5.27 19.76
N ARG A 116 -16.83 6.26 19.19
CA ARG A 116 -17.11 6.32 17.75
C ARG A 116 -15.85 6.45 16.89
N PHE A 117 -14.82 7.15 17.39
CA PHE A 117 -13.54 7.30 16.67
C PHE A 117 -12.59 6.13 16.93
N LEU A 118 -12.62 5.56 18.14
CA LEU A 118 -11.73 4.46 18.51
C LEU A 118 -12.22 3.09 18.03
N ALA A 119 -13.52 2.88 17.91
CA ALA A 119 -14.06 1.57 17.56
C ALA A 119 -13.68 1.08 16.15
N PRO A 120 -13.76 1.89 15.07
CA PRO A 120 -13.33 1.43 13.75
C PRO A 120 -11.88 0.91 13.72
N PRO A 121 -10.86 1.66 14.19
CA PRO A 121 -9.49 1.17 14.17
C PRO A 121 -9.28 -0.03 15.11
N LEU A 122 -9.94 -0.07 16.27
CA LEU A 122 -9.86 -1.23 17.16
C LEU A 122 -10.42 -2.50 16.52
N PHE A 123 -11.57 -2.42 15.84
CA PHE A 123 -12.14 -3.54 15.12
C PHE A 123 -11.25 -3.99 13.95
N THR A 124 -10.67 -3.05 13.22
CA THR A 124 -9.69 -3.33 12.15
C THR A 124 -8.47 -4.06 12.71
N LEU A 125 -7.89 -3.58 13.81
CA LEU A 125 -6.72 -4.19 14.46
C LEU A 125 -7.04 -5.57 15.04
N ALA A 126 -8.23 -5.76 15.59
CA ALA A 126 -8.68 -7.05 16.11
C ALA A 126 -8.92 -8.08 14.98
N ALA A 127 -9.40 -7.63 13.82
CA ALA A 127 -9.67 -8.48 12.67
C ALA A 127 -8.41 -8.84 11.87
N ALA A 128 -7.39 -7.98 11.88
CA ALA A 128 -6.13 -8.19 11.17
C ALA A 128 -5.45 -9.55 11.48
N PRO A 129 -5.22 -9.98 12.73
CA PRO A 129 -4.62 -11.29 13.00
C PRO A 129 -5.52 -12.46 12.65
N TYR A 130 -6.83 -12.25 12.50
CA TYR A 130 -7.78 -13.30 12.11
C TYR A 130 -7.79 -13.53 10.60
N PHE A 131 -7.87 -12.46 9.80
CA PHE A 131 -7.95 -12.56 8.34
C PHE A 131 -6.58 -12.53 7.64
N LEU A 132 -5.56 -11.95 8.29
CA LEU A 132 -4.19 -11.82 7.77
C LEU A 132 -3.16 -12.29 8.84
N PRO A 133 -3.19 -13.57 9.24
CA PRO A 133 -2.33 -14.10 10.31
C PRO A 133 -0.82 -13.96 10.01
N LYS A 134 -0.38 -14.23 8.77
CA LYS A 134 1.06 -14.19 8.45
C LYS A 134 1.56 -12.75 8.40
N THR A 135 0.82 -11.86 7.72
CA THR A 135 1.14 -10.42 7.68
C THR A 135 1.16 -9.82 9.09
N SER A 136 0.16 -10.13 9.91
CA SER A 136 0.08 -9.62 11.29
C SER A 136 1.26 -10.09 12.15
N HIS A 137 1.70 -11.34 12.00
CA HIS A 137 2.88 -11.86 12.68
C HIS A 137 4.16 -11.13 12.24
N ASN A 138 4.35 -10.92 10.93
CA ASN A 138 5.51 -10.23 10.39
C ASN A 138 5.58 -8.76 10.85
N ILE A 139 4.45 -8.04 10.84
CA ILE A 139 4.38 -6.67 11.37
C ILE A 139 4.77 -6.66 12.85
N ARG A 140 4.23 -7.60 13.63
CA ARG A 140 4.49 -7.65 15.07
C ARG A 140 5.96 -7.94 15.37
N LYS A 141 6.57 -8.86 14.62
CA LYS A 141 7.99 -9.16 14.70
C LYS A 141 8.84 -7.94 14.31
N TYR A 142 8.50 -7.26 13.22
CA TYR A 142 9.21 -6.05 12.80
C TYR A 142 9.15 -4.94 13.86
N ILE A 143 7.98 -4.71 14.45
CA ILE A 143 7.82 -3.73 15.54
C ILE A 143 8.66 -4.16 16.76
N SER A 144 8.64 -5.44 17.13
CA SER A 144 9.48 -5.98 18.20
C SER A 144 10.97 -5.75 17.92
N ASP A 145 11.45 -6.11 16.73
CA ASP A 145 12.84 -5.94 16.32
C ASP A 145 13.25 -4.45 16.33
N LEU A 146 12.30 -3.54 16.06
CA LEU A 146 12.52 -2.10 16.10
C LEU A 146 12.53 -1.55 17.54
N GLU A 147 11.65 -2.05 18.39
CA GLU A 147 11.62 -1.74 19.83
C GLU A 147 12.90 -2.24 20.51
N ASP A 148 13.36 -3.45 20.20
CA ASP A 148 14.61 -4.01 20.76
C ASP A 148 15.83 -3.17 20.38
N LYS A 149 15.88 -2.67 19.14
CA LYS A 149 17.01 -1.86 18.64
C LYS A 149 17.05 -0.45 19.23
N ASN A 150 15.90 0.20 19.37
CA ASN A 150 15.84 1.62 19.73
C ASN A 150 15.47 1.86 21.20
N PHE A 151 14.70 0.95 21.81
CA PHE A 151 14.12 1.09 23.14
C PHE A 151 14.09 -0.25 23.92
N PRO A 152 15.25 -0.83 24.28
CA PRO A 152 15.33 -2.17 24.88
C PRO A 152 14.61 -2.29 26.24
N GLU A 153 14.60 -1.22 27.03
CA GLU A 153 13.86 -1.16 28.30
C GLU A 153 12.34 -1.23 28.11
N PHE A 154 11.83 -0.69 27.00
CA PHE A 154 10.40 -0.74 26.68
C PHE A 154 10.02 -2.13 26.16
N ALA A 155 10.83 -2.70 25.27
CA ALA A 155 10.63 -4.04 24.74
C ALA A 155 10.53 -5.09 25.85
N ALA A 156 11.47 -5.07 26.82
CA ALA A 156 11.45 -5.99 27.95
C ALA A 156 10.17 -5.87 28.81
N ARG A 157 9.58 -4.68 28.95
CA ARG A 157 8.31 -4.49 29.66
C ARG A 157 7.13 -4.96 28.83
N HIS A 158 7.13 -4.65 27.53
CA HIS A 158 6.10 -5.08 26.59
C HIS A 158 6.01 -6.60 26.55
N ASP A 159 7.14 -7.31 26.44
CA ASP A 159 7.21 -8.77 26.45
C ASP A 159 6.67 -9.36 27.75
N ARG A 160 7.07 -8.81 28.90
CA ARG A 160 6.53 -9.26 30.19
C ARG A 160 5.02 -9.07 30.25
N PHE A 161 4.52 -7.93 29.82
CA PHE A 161 3.09 -7.64 29.83
C PHE A 161 2.30 -8.59 28.92
N VAL A 162 2.79 -8.81 27.70
CA VAL A 162 2.16 -9.71 26.72
C VAL A 162 2.19 -11.15 27.22
N ASN A 163 3.34 -11.65 27.67
CA ASN A 163 3.46 -13.01 28.17
C ASN A 163 2.58 -13.26 29.41
N THR A 164 2.52 -12.29 30.32
CA THR A 164 1.65 -12.35 31.51
C THR A 164 0.17 -12.35 31.09
N GLY A 165 -0.22 -11.49 30.14
CA GLY A 165 -1.58 -11.43 29.62
C GLY A 165 -2.01 -12.71 28.91
N ILE A 166 -1.13 -13.31 28.11
CA ILE A 166 -1.38 -14.60 27.44
C ILE A 166 -1.54 -15.71 28.47
N ALA A 167 -0.65 -15.79 29.47
CA ALA A 167 -0.71 -16.79 30.53
C ALA A 167 -2.03 -16.70 31.33
N HIS A 168 -2.45 -15.50 31.73
CA HIS A 168 -3.72 -15.30 32.44
C HIS A 168 -4.93 -15.64 31.58
N THR A 169 -4.88 -15.34 30.28
CA THR A 169 -5.96 -15.66 29.34
C THR A 169 -6.06 -17.16 29.16
N GLN A 170 -4.94 -17.86 28.96
CA GLN A 170 -4.91 -19.33 28.85
C GLN A 170 -5.37 -20.00 30.14
N MET A 171 -4.94 -19.51 31.30
CA MET A 171 -5.41 -19.99 32.59
C MET A 171 -6.92 -19.81 32.75
N THR A 172 -7.47 -18.66 32.33
CA THR A 172 -8.91 -18.38 32.39
C THR A 172 -9.69 -19.28 31.43
N LEU A 173 -9.20 -19.48 30.21
CA LEU A 173 -9.81 -20.38 29.23
C LEU A 173 -9.81 -21.83 29.71
N ASN A 174 -8.72 -22.29 30.34
CA ASN A 174 -8.64 -23.62 30.93
C ASN A 174 -9.64 -23.74 32.08
N ARG A 175 -9.67 -22.78 33.00
CA ARG A 175 -10.68 -22.74 34.08
C ARG A 175 -12.12 -22.79 33.58
N PHE A 176 -12.44 -22.13 32.45
CA PHE A 176 -13.77 -22.21 31.86
C PHE A 176 -14.09 -23.60 31.29
N LYS A 177 -13.11 -24.26 30.65
CA LYS A 177 -13.26 -25.64 30.18
C LYS A 177 -13.44 -26.60 31.35
N ASP A 178 -12.58 -26.50 32.35
CA ASP A 178 -12.61 -27.31 33.57
C ASP A 178 -13.96 -27.13 34.29
N ALA A 179 -14.43 -25.90 34.46
CA ALA A 179 -15.75 -25.62 35.06
C ALA A 179 -16.92 -26.17 34.24
N THR A 180 -16.78 -26.27 32.92
CA THR A 180 -17.80 -26.87 32.06
C THR A 180 -17.82 -28.40 32.19
N GLU A 181 -16.65 -29.01 32.32
CA GLU A 181 -16.50 -30.45 32.58
C GLU A 181 -17.04 -30.81 33.97
N ASP A 182 -16.67 -30.05 34.99
CA ASP A 182 -17.18 -30.18 36.36
C ASP A 182 -18.70 -30.03 36.42
N LEU A 183 -19.27 -29.08 35.67
CA LEU A 183 -20.72 -28.88 35.60
C LEU A 183 -21.43 -30.07 34.95
N LYS A 184 -20.84 -30.66 33.89
CA LYS A 184 -21.39 -31.84 33.22
C LYS A 184 -21.35 -33.06 34.13
N GLU A 185 -20.26 -33.25 34.88
CA GLU A 185 -20.11 -34.33 35.83
C GLU A 185 -21.05 -34.18 37.03
N TRP A 186 -21.17 -32.97 37.59
CA TRP A 186 -22.08 -32.68 38.70
C TRP A 186 -23.54 -32.83 38.30
N SER A 187 -23.93 -32.37 37.10
CA SER A 187 -25.27 -32.56 36.55
C SER A 187 -25.62 -34.05 36.44
N GLY A 188 -24.73 -34.88 35.89
CA GLY A 188 -24.92 -36.33 35.80
C GLY A 188 -25.03 -37.01 37.17
N LYS A 189 -24.15 -36.66 38.12
CA LYS A 189 -24.19 -37.19 39.49
C LYS A 189 -25.44 -36.77 40.25
N SER A 190 -25.89 -35.53 40.08
CA SER A 190 -27.11 -35.01 40.70
C SER A 190 -28.35 -35.74 40.18
N LEU A 191 -28.46 -35.90 38.85
CA LEU A 191 -29.55 -36.65 38.23
C LEU A 191 -29.59 -38.11 38.69
N ASN A 192 -28.44 -38.79 38.75
CA ASN A 192 -28.37 -40.17 39.24
C ASN A 192 -28.70 -40.29 40.74
N THR A 193 -28.32 -39.31 41.56
CA THR A 193 -28.63 -39.30 43.00
C THR A 193 -30.12 -39.06 43.25
N LEU A 194 -30.74 -38.19 42.44
CA LEU A 194 -32.18 -37.96 42.44
C LEU A 194 -32.93 -39.19 41.94
N GLU A 195 -32.44 -39.88 40.91
CA GLU A 195 -33.02 -41.13 40.41
C GLU A 195 -32.96 -42.24 41.48
N ASN A 196 -31.82 -42.43 42.14
CA ASN A 196 -31.66 -43.44 43.19
C ASN A 196 -32.48 -43.14 44.46
N LYS A 197 -32.69 -41.85 44.81
CA LYS A 197 -33.50 -41.47 45.98
C LYS A 197 -35.00 -41.35 45.68
N SER A 198 -35.37 -40.94 44.48
CA SER A 198 -36.78 -40.71 44.10
C SER A 198 -37.42 -41.88 43.35
N GLY A 199 -36.61 -42.80 42.80
CA GLY A 199 -37.08 -43.89 41.95
C GLY A 199 -37.57 -43.44 40.57
N LEU A 200 -37.49 -42.14 40.24
CA LEU A 200 -37.90 -41.61 38.93
C LEU A 200 -36.73 -41.61 37.94
N GLN A 201 -36.94 -42.19 36.76
CA GLN A 201 -35.98 -42.23 35.64
C GLN A 201 -35.87 -40.88 34.91
N ILE A 202 -35.37 -39.84 35.58
CA ILE A 202 -35.24 -38.48 35.01
C ILE A 202 -34.16 -38.45 33.90
N SER A 203 -33.13 -39.28 34.02
CA SER A 203 -32.04 -39.42 33.04
C SER A 203 -32.51 -39.91 31.67
N ASN A 204 -33.48 -40.83 31.63
CA ASN A 204 -34.08 -41.35 30.39
C ASN A 204 -35.03 -40.36 29.71
N VAL A 205 -35.66 -39.44 30.46
CA VAL A 205 -36.59 -38.45 29.88
C VAL A 205 -35.84 -37.26 29.26
N ILE A 206 -34.70 -36.88 29.82
CA ILE A 206 -33.81 -35.84 29.27
C ILE A 206 -32.92 -36.40 28.14
N SER A 207 -32.95 -37.71 27.89
CA SER A 207 -32.06 -38.35 26.94
C SER A 207 -32.17 -37.79 25.52
N HIS A 208 -30.98 -37.55 24.98
CA HIS A 208 -30.52 -37.06 23.69
C HIS A 208 -31.37 -37.34 22.43
N ASN A 209 -32.37 -38.22 22.45
CA ASN A 209 -33.17 -38.59 21.28
C ASN A 209 -34.06 -37.47 20.75
N GLN A 210 -34.65 -36.62 21.60
CA GLN A 210 -35.46 -35.50 21.13
C GLN A 210 -34.60 -34.35 20.61
N VAL A 211 -33.45 -34.08 21.25
CA VAL A 211 -32.49 -33.06 20.84
C VAL A 211 -31.75 -33.47 19.57
N GLN A 212 -31.35 -34.74 19.43
CA GLN A 212 -30.79 -35.27 18.18
C GLN A 212 -31.81 -35.26 17.05
N LYS A 213 -33.06 -35.70 17.27
CA LYS A 213 -34.11 -35.59 16.24
C LYS A 213 -34.38 -34.14 15.82
N SER A 214 -34.26 -33.17 16.73
CA SER A 214 -34.43 -31.75 16.38
C SER A 214 -33.19 -31.16 15.70
N LEU A 215 -31.98 -31.57 16.08
CA LEU A 215 -30.73 -31.20 15.41
C LEU A 215 -30.57 -31.85 14.02
N GLU A 216 -31.03 -33.09 13.85
CA GLU A 216 -31.11 -33.79 12.56
C GLU A 216 -32.16 -33.15 11.67
N LYS A 217 -33.37 -32.85 12.18
CA LYS A 217 -34.37 -32.07 11.45
C LYS A 217 -33.87 -30.68 11.06
N LEU A 218 -33.03 -30.04 11.87
CA LEU A 218 -32.41 -28.74 11.54
C LEU A 218 -31.29 -28.87 10.50
N LYS A 219 -30.62 -30.02 10.41
CA LYS A 219 -29.65 -30.34 9.33
C LYS A 219 -30.38 -30.68 8.03
N GLU A 220 -31.42 -31.51 8.07
CA GLU A 220 -32.28 -31.87 6.93
C GLU A 220 -33.01 -30.65 6.34
N LYS A 221 -33.46 -29.73 7.20
CA LYS A 221 -34.13 -28.49 6.77
C LYS A 221 -33.17 -27.48 6.13
N LYS A 222 -31.85 -27.60 6.34
CA LYS A 222 -30.83 -26.77 5.67
C LYS A 222 -30.39 -27.30 4.31
N THR A 223 -30.71 -28.54 3.96
CA THR A 223 -30.27 -29.17 2.70
C THR A 223 -31.28 -29.05 1.55
N ASN A 224 -32.53 -28.63 1.81
CA ASN A 224 -33.53 -28.40 0.76
C ASN A 224 -33.68 -26.90 0.46
N TYR A 225 -32.76 -26.38 -0.34
CA TYR A 225 -33.01 -25.23 -1.20
C TYR A 225 -32.96 -25.74 -2.64
N GLU A 226 -34.11 -26.10 -3.22
CA GLU A 226 -34.18 -26.22 -4.67
C GLU A 226 -33.98 -24.83 -5.27
N THR A 227 -33.01 -24.71 -6.17
CA THR A 227 -32.82 -23.51 -6.98
C THR A 227 -34.01 -23.39 -7.93
N VAL A 228 -35.07 -22.71 -7.47
CA VAL A 228 -36.25 -22.43 -8.29
C VAL A 228 -35.92 -21.24 -9.19
N GLY A 229 -35.30 -21.52 -10.33
CA GLY A 229 -35.22 -20.60 -11.46
C GLY A 229 -33.93 -19.77 -11.56
N TYR A 230 -33.38 -19.76 -12.76
CA TYR A 230 -32.41 -18.78 -13.23
C TYR A 230 -33.13 -17.44 -13.45
N VAL A 231 -32.62 -16.37 -12.84
CA VAL A 231 -33.01 -15.00 -13.16
C VAL A 231 -32.39 -14.68 -14.52
N VAL A 232 -33.17 -14.83 -15.59
CA VAL A 232 -32.82 -14.29 -16.90
C VAL A 232 -32.88 -12.77 -16.77
N GLU A 233 -31.73 -12.11 -16.85
CA GLU A 233 -31.65 -10.65 -16.97
C GLU A 233 -32.43 -10.22 -18.22
N GLN A 234 -33.58 -9.57 -18.02
CA GLN A 234 -34.35 -8.95 -19.08
C GLN A 234 -33.61 -7.70 -19.56
N LYS A 235 -33.04 -7.76 -20.77
CA LYS A 235 -32.80 -6.57 -21.60
C LYS A 235 -34.16 -5.93 -21.95
N PRO A 236 -34.29 -4.60 -21.99
CA PRO A 236 -35.60 -3.96 -22.08
C PRO A 236 -36.14 -3.84 -23.51
N VAL A 237 -37.46 -4.08 -23.61
CA VAL A 237 -38.48 -3.42 -24.48
C VAL A 237 -38.83 -4.02 -25.86
N ALA A 238 -40.16 -4.20 -26.01
CA ALA A 238 -41.01 -4.48 -27.19
C ALA A 238 -41.06 -5.98 -27.60
N GLU A 239 -42.20 -6.65 -27.89
CA GLU A 239 -43.52 -6.23 -28.36
C GLU A 239 -44.55 -7.40 -28.34
N VAL A 240 -45.83 -7.06 -28.12
CA VAL A 240 -47.13 -7.67 -28.51
C VAL A 240 -47.58 -9.07 -28.03
N VAL A 241 -48.87 -9.08 -27.66
CA VAL A 241 -49.70 -10.06 -26.98
C VAL A 241 -50.53 -10.88 -27.98
N VAL A 242 -50.74 -12.18 -27.74
CA VAL A 242 -51.99 -12.90 -28.12
C VAL A 242 -52.32 -13.93 -27.03
N PRO A 243 -53.56 -13.98 -26.49
CA PRO A 243 -53.98 -15.05 -25.58
C PRO A 243 -54.61 -16.22 -26.35
N ILE A 244 -54.39 -17.46 -25.89
CA ILE A 244 -55.22 -18.62 -26.27
C ILE A 244 -55.58 -19.41 -25.01
N GLU A 245 -56.85 -19.83 -25.00
CA GLU A 245 -57.67 -20.36 -23.91
C GLU A 245 -57.21 -21.65 -23.23
N LYS A 246 -57.80 -21.83 -22.04
CA LYS A 246 -57.76 -23.01 -21.17
C LYS A 246 -58.49 -24.20 -21.79
N GLU A 247 -57.89 -25.37 -21.65
CA GLU A 247 -58.55 -26.67 -21.66
C GLU A 247 -57.67 -27.57 -20.77
N GLY A 248 -58.12 -28.32 -19.78
CA GLY A 248 -59.41 -28.70 -19.26
C GLY A 248 -59.09 -29.84 -18.29
N GLU A 249 -59.68 -29.83 -17.10
CA GLU A 249 -59.58 -30.94 -16.15
C GLU A 249 -59.94 -32.28 -16.82
N LYS A 250 -59.26 -33.37 -16.41
CA LYS A 250 -59.99 -34.54 -15.91
C LYS A 250 -59.13 -35.48 -15.07
N LYS A 251 -59.82 -35.90 -14.03
CA LYS A 251 -59.54 -36.74 -12.86
C LYS A 251 -59.64 -38.24 -13.21
N LEU A 252 -58.98 -39.07 -12.38
CA LEU A 252 -59.27 -40.50 -12.07
C LEU A 252 -58.94 -41.49 -13.22
N VAL A 253 -58.18 -42.57 -13.04
CA VAL A 253 -58.15 -43.63 -12.00
C VAL A 253 -56.71 -44.09 -11.77
#